data_AF-A0A7W1EF93-F1
#
_entry.id   AF-A0A7W1EF93-F1
#
_cell.length_a   1.000
_cell.length_b   1.000
_cell.length_c   1.000
_cell.angle_alpha   90.00
_cell.angle_beta   90.00
_cell.angle_gamma   90.00
#
_symmetry.space_group_name_H-M   'P 1'
#
loop_
_entity.id
_entity.type
_entity.pdbx_description
1 polymer ?
#
loop_
_entity_poly.entity_id
_entity_poly.type
_entity_poly.pdbx_seq_one_letter_code
_entity_poly.pdbx_strand_id
1 'polypeptide(L)'
;MFCPNPSVTYPAGVNVGSGQVGPNYGCLGSQPNPAWYYLNISASGSLSISMAAANDIDYICYGPFNSLSASCNSLTAGNTVGCSYSGSSTETLSISNAVAGQFYLVMITNFSNAVQNITVAQLSGPGTLNCNYLNATCSQACIGSTATLTGTSYNLSNPTFSLDPGGATSPTPTFIVSPTVSTVYTLNCTGVNSQSVMQTISSAVSVTAYNSPTLIPYIPTATICSGQSSTVWMSGALSYTWSNGIITSNSSVILSPSVTTNYTITGNSSNGCLDTAIITQFVDLCTTVQNQKNKNRSILFYPNPASQFIYADVEDGTANEITGFTVYDLLGKEYPVKSEEISKSKIKIDLSGLTEGHYFISVRTKRSVYYGKYLITR
;
A
#
# COMPACT_ATOMS: atom_id res chain seq x y z
N MET A 1 13.14 -20.86 21.12
CA MET A 1 13.53 -21.95 22.05
C MET A 1 14.95 -22.36 21.73
N PHE A 2 15.78 -22.62 22.73
CA PHE A 2 17.13 -23.16 22.52
C PHE A 2 17.11 -24.68 22.51
N CYS A 3 17.80 -25.21 21.53
CA CYS A 3 18.03 -26.62 21.32
C CYS A 3 19.49 -26.89 21.02
N PRO A 4 20.12 -27.82 21.75
CA PRO A 4 21.51 -28.20 21.57
C PRO A 4 21.68 -29.04 20.31
N ASN A 5 21.66 -28.36 19.17
CA ASN A 5 21.89 -28.94 17.85
C ASN A 5 22.89 -28.04 17.10
N PRO A 6 24.09 -28.55 16.75
CA PRO A 6 25.13 -27.76 16.10
C PRO A 6 24.75 -27.27 14.69
N SER A 7 23.72 -27.85 14.07
CA SER A 7 23.20 -27.40 12.77
C SER A 7 22.17 -26.26 12.87
N VAL A 8 21.79 -25.85 14.08
CA VAL A 8 20.85 -24.74 14.31
C VAL A 8 21.61 -23.57 14.95
N THR A 9 21.35 -22.39 14.43
CA THR A 9 21.93 -21.15 14.95
C THR A 9 20.83 -20.17 15.31
N TYR A 10 21.10 -19.30 16.29
CA TYR A 10 20.13 -18.37 16.86
C TYR A 10 20.68 -16.94 16.78
N PRO A 11 19.92 -15.95 16.30
CA PRO A 11 20.46 -14.61 16.14
C PRO A 11 20.78 -13.93 17.49
N ALA A 12 21.96 -13.34 17.61
CA ALA A 12 22.22 -12.44 18.73
C ALA A 12 21.44 -11.12 18.53
N GLY A 13 21.18 -10.38 19.62
CA GLY A 13 20.56 -9.07 19.53
C GLY A 13 21.48 -8.07 18.84
N VAL A 14 20.93 -7.19 17.99
CA VAL A 14 21.69 -6.15 17.26
C VAL A 14 20.86 -4.89 17.22
N ASN A 15 21.44 -3.75 17.64
CA ASN A 15 20.77 -2.46 17.72
C ASN A 15 19.47 -2.48 18.54
N VAL A 16 19.37 -3.36 19.53
CA VAL A 16 18.17 -3.49 20.38
C VAL A 16 18.29 -2.69 21.69
N GLY A 17 19.43 -2.02 21.93
CA GLY A 17 19.64 -1.18 23.09
C GLY A 17 20.05 -1.98 24.33
N SER A 18 19.63 -1.55 25.51
CA SER A 18 19.96 -2.22 26.78
C SER A 18 18.79 -3.07 27.29
N GLY A 19 19.09 -4.01 28.19
CA GLY A 19 18.10 -4.73 28.99
C GLY A 19 17.05 -3.81 29.61
N GLN A 20 15.81 -4.31 29.64
CA GLN A 20 14.68 -3.61 30.26
C GLN A 20 14.91 -3.34 31.75
N VAL A 21 14.28 -2.28 32.27
CA VAL A 21 14.31 -2.00 33.72
C VAL A 21 13.40 -2.99 34.44
N GLY A 22 13.85 -3.51 35.59
CA GLY A 22 13.04 -4.35 36.48
C GLY A 22 13.62 -5.74 36.79
N PRO A 23 14.06 -6.53 35.80
CA PRO A 23 14.68 -7.83 36.06
C PRO A 23 15.93 -7.73 36.92
N ASN A 24 16.15 -8.72 37.77
CA ASN A 24 17.43 -8.91 38.44
C ASN A 24 18.41 -9.57 37.47
N TYR A 25 19.43 -8.86 37.01
CA TYR A 25 20.39 -9.36 36.03
C TYR A 25 21.55 -10.18 36.63
N GLY A 26 21.45 -10.61 37.88
CA GLY A 26 22.43 -11.47 38.54
C GLY A 26 23.83 -10.88 38.48
N CYS A 27 24.78 -11.63 37.91
CA CYS A 27 26.18 -11.20 37.80
C CYS A 27 26.48 -10.30 36.60
N LEU A 28 25.50 -10.04 35.71
CA LEU A 28 25.73 -9.19 34.54
C LEU A 28 25.94 -7.73 34.96
N GLY A 29 27.13 -7.19 34.68
CA GLY A 29 27.43 -5.78 34.94
C GLY A 29 26.72 -4.81 33.99
N SER A 30 26.39 -5.26 32.78
CA SER A 30 25.54 -4.54 31.82
C SER A 30 24.84 -5.52 30.88
N GLN A 31 23.81 -5.05 30.16
CA GLN A 31 22.97 -5.91 29.32
C GLN A 31 22.80 -5.33 27.91
N PRO A 32 23.89 -5.15 27.14
CA PRO A 32 23.81 -4.62 25.80
C PRO A 32 23.23 -5.65 24.84
N ASN A 33 22.37 -5.15 23.96
CA ASN A 33 21.75 -5.86 22.86
C ASN A 33 21.18 -7.24 23.24
N PRO A 34 20.28 -7.33 24.23
CA PRO A 34 19.80 -8.61 24.74
C PRO A 34 18.92 -9.36 23.73
N ALA A 35 19.13 -10.67 23.61
CA ALA A 35 18.24 -11.61 22.94
C ALA A 35 17.71 -12.63 23.96
N TRP A 36 16.40 -12.90 23.91
CA TRP A 36 15.72 -13.78 24.86
C TRP A 36 15.33 -15.11 24.21
N TYR A 37 15.66 -16.19 24.90
CA TYR A 37 15.38 -17.56 24.53
C TYR A 37 14.82 -18.32 25.73
N TYR A 38 14.28 -19.50 25.49
CA TYR A 38 13.85 -20.38 26.57
C TYR A 38 14.25 -21.83 26.29
N LEU A 39 14.39 -22.60 27.36
CA LEU A 39 14.60 -24.03 27.38
C LEU A 39 13.32 -24.68 27.91
N ASN A 40 12.89 -25.77 27.29
CA ASN A 40 11.79 -26.61 27.78
C ASN A 40 12.35 -27.99 28.08
N ILE A 41 12.21 -28.49 29.30
CA ILE A 41 12.81 -29.76 29.71
C ILE A 41 11.90 -30.92 29.32
N SER A 42 12.40 -31.90 28.56
CA SER A 42 11.65 -33.11 28.20
C SER A 42 11.95 -34.29 29.13
N ALA A 43 13.18 -34.43 29.62
CA ALA A 43 13.54 -35.41 30.65
C ALA A 43 14.30 -34.74 31.79
N SER A 44 13.92 -35.09 33.03
CA SER A 44 14.56 -34.55 34.23
C SER A 44 16.02 -35.01 34.33
N GLY A 45 16.88 -34.17 34.86
CA GLY A 45 18.31 -34.46 35.05
C GLY A 45 19.16 -33.19 35.05
N SER A 46 20.45 -33.33 35.27
CA SER A 46 21.38 -32.22 35.06
C SER A 46 21.57 -31.94 33.57
N LEU A 47 21.84 -30.68 33.24
CA LEU A 47 22.16 -30.19 31.90
C LEU A 47 23.40 -29.30 31.97
N SER A 48 24.37 -29.53 31.09
CA SER A 48 25.46 -28.61 30.81
C SER A 48 25.39 -28.21 29.35
N ILE A 49 25.13 -26.93 29.07
CA ILE A 49 24.85 -26.41 27.73
C ILE A 49 25.88 -25.33 27.39
N SER A 50 26.58 -25.49 26.27
CA SER A 50 27.43 -24.47 25.68
C SER A 50 26.63 -23.58 24.74
N MET A 51 26.89 -22.28 24.79
CA MET A 51 26.41 -21.26 23.87
C MET A 51 27.64 -20.57 23.28
N ALA A 52 27.82 -20.60 21.96
CA ALA A 52 29.02 -20.06 21.31
C ALA A 52 28.66 -19.13 20.14
N ALA A 53 29.37 -18.02 20.02
CA ALA A 53 29.22 -17.04 18.95
C ALA A 53 30.59 -16.61 18.40
N ALA A 54 30.59 -15.72 17.40
CA ALA A 54 31.83 -15.22 16.78
C ALA A 54 32.55 -14.19 17.66
N ASN A 55 31.78 -13.42 18.43
CA ASN A 55 32.24 -12.38 19.34
C ASN A 55 31.64 -12.59 20.73
N ASP A 56 32.11 -11.78 21.66
CA ASP A 56 31.72 -11.75 23.07
C ASP A 56 30.19 -11.79 23.29
N ILE A 57 29.77 -12.75 24.12
CA ILE A 57 28.39 -12.96 24.55
C ILE A 57 28.39 -13.29 26.05
N ASP A 58 27.49 -12.66 26.80
CA ASP A 58 27.20 -13.06 28.18
C ASP A 58 25.81 -13.64 28.29
N TYR A 59 25.50 -14.27 29.42
CA TYR A 59 24.15 -14.77 29.64
C TYR A 59 23.68 -14.68 31.09
N ILE A 60 22.36 -14.71 31.24
CA ILE A 60 21.70 -15.07 32.49
C ILE A 60 20.54 -16.01 32.20
N CYS A 61 20.36 -17.00 33.06
CA CYS A 61 19.32 -18.00 33.00
C CYS A 61 18.46 -17.93 34.26
N TYR A 62 17.14 -17.96 34.08
CA TYR A 62 16.15 -17.97 35.15
C TYR A 62 15.28 -19.21 35.07
N GLY A 63 14.81 -19.65 36.22
CA GLY A 63 13.86 -20.75 36.35
C GLY A 63 14.04 -21.52 37.66
N PRO A 64 13.41 -22.69 37.77
CA PRO A 64 12.43 -23.20 36.82
C PRO A 64 11.10 -22.43 36.86
N PHE A 65 10.37 -22.45 35.74
CA PHE A 65 9.00 -21.96 35.63
C PHE A 65 8.06 -23.09 35.20
N ASN A 66 6.81 -23.05 35.67
CA ASN A 66 5.78 -24.02 35.26
C ASN A 66 5.20 -23.73 33.87
N SER A 67 5.41 -22.53 33.33
CA SER A 67 5.05 -22.12 31.98
C SER A 67 5.96 -20.96 31.55
N LEU A 68 6.05 -20.70 30.24
CA LEU A 68 6.78 -19.53 29.74
C LEU A 68 6.14 -18.22 30.23
N SER A 69 4.81 -18.14 30.29
CA SER A 69 4.08 -16.97 30.78
C SER A 69 4.37 -16.66 32.26
N ALA A 70 4.68 -17.67 33.08
CA ALA A 70 5.02 -17.47 34.49
C ALA A 70 6.36 -16.74 34.70
N SER A 71 7.23 -16.71 33.68
CA SER A 71 8.48 -15.94 33.72
C SER A 71 8.25 -14.43 33.61
N CYS A 72 7.12 -13.99 33.05
CA CYS A 72 6.79 -12.57 32.92
C CYS A 72 6.63 -11.97 34.33
N ASN A 73 7.45 -10.96 34.65
CA ASN A 73 7.50 -10.27 35.94
C ASN A 73 8.11 -11.04 37.12
N SER A 74 8.68 -12.24 36.88
CA SER A 74 9.25 -13.08 37.94
C SER A 74 10.77 -13.25 37.83
N LEU A 75 11.49 -12.33 37.16
CA LEU A 75 12.94 -12.44 36.97
C LEU A 75 13.69 -11.85 38.17
N THR A 76 13.89 -12.66 39.20
CA THR A 76 14.42 -12.25 40.51
C THR A 76 15.73 -12.96 40.83
N ALA A 77 16.44 -12.52 41.87
CA ALA A 77 17.63 -13.24 42.34
C ALA A 77 17.32 -14.68 42.82
N GLY A 78 16.10 -14.91 43.33
CA GLY A 78 15.70 -16.21 43.92
C GLY A 78 15.47 -17.31 42.89
N ASN A 79 15.36 -16.97 41.61
CA ASN A 79 15.20 -17.92 40.52
C ASN A 79 16.25 -17.74 39.42
N THR A 80 17.36 -17.08 39.71
CA THR A 80 18.54 -17.11 38.85
C THR A 80 19.22 -18.47 38.97
N VAL A 81 19.40 -19.14 37.85
CA VAL A 81 19.95 -20.51 37.78
C VAL A 81 21.43 -20.49 37.41
N GLY A 82 21.82 -19.58 36.53
CA GLY A 82 23.21 -19.39 36.12
C GLY A 82 23.37 -18.06 35.42
N CYS A 83 24.57 -17.51 35.49
CA CYS A 83 24.94 -16.32 34.74
C CYS A 83 26.45 -16.33 34.53
N SER A 84 26.89 -15.62 33.50
CA SER A 84 28.31 -15.34 33.24
C SER A 84 28.45 -13.91 32.77
N TYR A 85 29.53 -13.25 33.19
CA TYR A 85 29.90 -11.90 32.77
C TYR A 85 31.41 -11.89 32.49
N SER A 86 31.78 -12.20 31.26
CA SER A 86 33.15 -12.44 30.82
C SER A 86 33.36 -11.87 29.42
N GLY A 87 34.62 -11.79 28.95
CA GLY A 87 34.92 -11.37 27.58
C GLY A 87 34.93 -12.54 26.58
N SER A 88 34.26 -13.64 26.91
CA SER A 88 34.29 -14.89 26.15
C SER A 88 33.21 -14.90 25.07
N SER A 89 33.56 -15.38 23.87
CA SER A 89 32.54 -15.67 22.85
C SER A 89 31.85 -17.02 23.05
N THR A 90 32.23 -17.77 24.10
CA THR A 90 31.66 -19.08 24.44
C THR A 90 31.36 -19.16 25.92
N GLU A 91 30.11 -19.46 26.23
CA GLU A 91 29.58 -19.51 27.57
C GLU A 91 28.99 -20.88 27.89
N THR A 92 29.00 -21.27 29.17
CA THR A 92 28.45 -22.55 29.62
C THR A 92 27.40 -22.35 30.71
N LEU A 93 26.18 -22.78 30.42
CA LEU A 93 25.05 -22.84 31.35
C LEU A 93 24.97 -24.23 31.98
N SER A 94 24.94 -24.29 33.31
CA SER A 94 24.70 -25.53 34.06
C SER A 94 23.37 -25.47 34.82
N ILE A 95 22.53 -26.49 34.66
CA ILE A 95 21.30 -26.69 35.42
C ILE A 95 21.46 -28.00 36.18
N SER A 96 21.52 -27.95 37.51
CA SER A 96 21.85 -29.13 38.34
C SER A 96 20.72 -30.14 38.45
N ASN A 97 19.46 -29.68 38.45
CA ASN A 97 18.28 -30.52 38.60
C ASN A 97 17.12 -29.99 37.76
N ALA A 98 17.23 -30.11 36.43
CA ALA A 98 16.14 -29.78 35.54
C ALA A 98 15.01 -30.79 35.72
N VAL A 99 13.76 -30.33 35.77
CA VAL A 99 12.59 -31.22 35.89
C VAL A 99 11.78 -31.16 34.60
N ALA A 100 11.39 -32.32 34.09
CA ALA A 100 10.55 -32.44 32.89
C ALA A 100 9.28 -31.59 32.99
N GLY A 101 8.94 -30.91 31.89
CA GLY A 101 7.81 -29.98 31.79
C GLY A 101 8.09 -28.57 32.31
N GLN A 102 9.23 -28.32 32.97
CA GLN A 102 9.61 -26.98 33.40
C GLN A 102 10.31 -26.18 32.29
N PHE A 103 10.25 -24.87 32.44
CA PHE A 103 10.83 -23.90 31.53
C PHE A 103 11.94 -23.12 32.20
N TYR A 104 12.96 -22.77 31.44
CA TYR A 104 14.01 -21.84 31.85
C TYR A 104 14.11 -20.73 30.81
N LEU A 105 14.26 -19.49 31.25
CA LEU A 105 14.40 -18.32 30.39
C LEU A 105 15.87 -17.91 30.35
N VAL A 106 16.44 -17.80 29.15
CA VAL A 106 17.84 -17.42 28.96
C VAL A 106 17.89 -16.09 28.21
N MET A 107 18.54 -15.10 28.80
CA MET A 107 18.93 -13.88 28.08
C MET A 107 20.40 -14.00 27.70
N ILE A 108 20.73 -13.66 26.46
CA ILE A 108 22.09 -13.52 25.98
C ILE A 108 22.34 -12.07 25.57
N THR A 109 23.45 -11.48 26.00
CA THR A 109 23.88 -10.14 25.57
C THR A 109 24.78 -10.23 24.34
N ASN A 110 24.88 -9.13 23.60
CA ASN A 110 25.82 -9.00 22.49
C ASN A 110 26.61 -7.70 22.64
N PHE A 111 27.77 -7.81 23.28
CA PHE A 111 28.65 -6.67 23.59
C PHE A 111 29.22 -6.01 22.33
N SER A 112 29.53 -6.81 21.32
CA SER A 112 30.08 -6.31 20.05
C SER A 112 29.08 -5.50 19.21
N ASN A 113 27.78 -5.63 19.50
CA ASN A 113 26.69 -5.17 18.62
C ASN A 113 26.83 -5.64 17.16
N ALA A 114 27.58 -6.71 16.91
CA ALA A 114 27.80 -7.26 15.58
C ALA A 114 26.67 -8.22 15.20
N VAL A 115 26.36 -8.30 13.90
CA VAL A 115 25.48 -9.36 13.37
C VAL A 115 26.19 -10.70 13.51
N GLN A 116 25.69 -11.54 14.42
CA GLN A 116 26.24 -12.86 14.69
C GLN A 116 25.15 -13.84 15.13
N ASN A 117 25.44 -15.13 14.95
CA ASN A 117 24.58 -16.20 15.42
C ASN A 117 25.25 -16.99 16.54
N ILE A 118 24.43 -17.48 17.45
CA ILE A 118 24.77 -18.32 18.59
C ILE A 118 24.51 -19.77 18.20
N THR A 119 25.47 -20.65 18.42
CA THR A 119 25.32 -22.10 18.33
C THR A 119 25.16 -22.67 19.74
N VAL A 120 24.38 -23.75 19.86
CA VAL A 120 24.07 -24.35 21.16
C VAL A 120 24.40 -25.84 21.12
N ALA A 121 25.08 -26.35 22.15
CA ALA A 121 25.43 -27.76 22.28
C ALA A 121 25.29 -28.24 23.73
N GLN A 122 24.81 -29.45 23.93
CA GLN A 122 24.78 -30.07 25.26
C GLN A 122 26.10 -30.81 25.46
N LEU A 123 26.87 -30.35 26.44
CA LEU A 123 28.19 -30.90 26.77
C LEU A 123 28.07 -32.16 27.63
N SER A 124 27.13 -32.17 28.59
CA SER A 124 26.95 -33.29 29.52
C SER A 124 25.59 -33.24 30.24
N GLY A 125 25.31 -34.27 31.05
CA GLY A 125 24.11 -34.39 31.88
C GLY A 125 23.02 -35.27 31.25
N PRO A 126 22.24 -36.02 32.07
CA PRO A 126 21.20 -36.92 31.58
C PRO A 126 19.86 -36.22 31.27
N GLY A 127 19.71 -34.95 31.66
CA GLY A 127 18.53 -34.18 31.29
C GLY A 127 18.47 -33.97 29.78
N THR A 128 17.26 -33.78 29.25
CA THR A 128 17.08 -33.49 27.82
C THR A 128 16.11 -32.34 27.63
N LEU A 129 16.26 -31.65 26.50
CA LEU A 129 15.39 -30.56 26.10
C LEU A 129 14.34 -31.07 25.12
N ASN A 130 13.12 -30.54 25.27
CA ASN A 130 12.07 -30.72 24.30
C ASN A 130 12.43 -29.92 23.05
N CYS A 131 13.11 -30.58 22.12
CA CYS A 131 13.50 -30.01 20.84
C CYS A 131 12.54 -30.36 19.71
N ASN A 132 11.37 -30.88 20.07
CA ASN A 132 10.27 -31.12 19.17
C ASN A 132 9.45 -29.83 19.03
N TYR A 133 10.06 -28.80 18.45
CA TYR A 133 9.31 -27.61 18.06
C TYR A 133 9.35 -27.45 16.57
N LEU A 134 8.20 -27.11 16.05
CA LEU A 134 8.01 -26.79 14.66
C LEU A 134 8.00 -25.27 14.58
N ASN A 135 9.06 -24.66 14.04
CA ASN A 135 9.08 -23.22 13.88
C ASN A 135 8.29 -22.87 12.62
N ALA A 136 7.06 -22.41 12.79
CA ALA A 136 6.23 -21.95 11.70
C ALA A 136 6.38 -20.43 11.57
N THR A 137 7.04 -19.97 10.51
CA THR A 137 7.12 -18.55 10.17
C THR A 137 6.13 -18.23 9.07
N CYS A 138 5.54 -17.04 9.14
CA CYS A 138 4.60 -16.53 8.15
C CYS A 138 5.02 -15.14 7.67
N SER A 139 4.79 -14.83 6.41
CA SER A 139 4.77 -13.44 5.93
C SER A 139 3.45 -12.77 6.30
N GLN A 140 3.46 -11.48 6.62
CA GLN A 140 2.23 -10.72 6.84
C GLN A 140 1.36 -10.77 5.57
N ALA A 141 0.04 -10.96 5.71
CA ALA A 141 -0.87 -11.14 4.58
C ALA A 141 -2.03 -10.13 4.60
N CYS A 142 -2.31 -9.55 3.44
CA CYS A 142 -3.53 -8.80 3.20
C CYS A 142 -4.68 -9.77 2.93
N ILE A 143 -5.91 -9.38 3.26
CA ILE A 143 -7.10 -10.20 2.98
C ILE A 143 -7.10 -10.64 1.53
N GLY A 144 -7.22 -11.97 1.31
CA GLY A 144 -7.24 -12.57 -0.03
C GLY A 144 -5.87 -12.70 -0.72
N SER A 145 -4.80 -12.16 -0.13
CA SER A 145 -3.42 -12.44 -0.57
C SER A 145 -2.92 -13.77 0.01
N THR A 146 -1.89 -14.34 -0.61
CA THR A 146 -1.26 -15.55 -0.11
C THR A 146 -0.22 -15.24 0.97
N ALA A 147 -0.16 -16.11 1.98
CA ALA A 147 0.89 -16.17 2.98
C ALA A 147 1.61 -17.50 2.85
N THR A 148 2.94 -17.49 2.97
CA THR A 148 3.73 -18.72 2.99
C THR A 148 4.04 -19.09 4.42
N LEU A 149 3.60 -20.27 4.82
CA LEU A 149 3.95 -20.91 6.09
C LEU A 149 5.10 -21.88 5.83
N THR A 150 6.19 -21.72 6.55
CA THR A 150 7.32 -22.66 6.51
C THR A 150 7.57 -23.22 7.89
N GLY A 151 7.59 -24.54 8.01
CA GLY A 151 8.02 -25.27 9.19
C GLY A 151 9.46 -25.79 9.07
N THR A 152 10.01 -26.20 10.20
CA THR A 152 11.15 -27.12 10.25
C THR A 152 10.83 -28.23 11.25
N SER A 153 10.99 -29.49 10.84
CA SER A 153 10.92 -30.63 11.75
C SER A 153 12.30 -30.91 12.31
N TYR A 154 12.41 -31.09 13.62
CA TYR A 154 13.64 -31.52 14.26
C TYR A 154 13.44 -32.94 14.82
N ASN A 155 14.44 -33.80 14.63
CA ASN A 155 14.53 -35.16 15.22
C ASN A 155 13.46 -36.19 14.77
N LEU A 156 12.75 -35.94 13.68
CA LEU A 156 11.88 -36.93 13.03
C LEU A 156 12.46 -37.33 11.69
N SER A 157 12.57 -38.64 11.46
CA SER A 157 12.91 -39.22 10.16
C SER A 157 11.65 -39.41 9.32
N ASN A 158 11.78 -39.21 8.00
CA ASN A 158 10.68 -39.25 7.03
C ASN A 158 9.44 -38.41 7.44
N PRO A 159 9.62 -37.11 7.73
CA PRO A 159 8.52 -36.28 8.20
C PRO A 159 7.46 -36.07 7.11
N THR A 160 6.20 -36.06 7.52
CA THR A 160 5.05 -35.62 6.74
C THR A 160 4.39 -34.47 7.48
N PHE A 161 4.03 -33.42 6.76
CA PHE A 161 3.45 -32.21 7.34
C PHE A 161 1.97 -32.13 7.02
N SER A 162 1.17 -31.62 7.94
CA SER A 162 -0.22 -31.27 7.69
C SER A 162 -0.57 -29.93 8.31
N LEU A 163 -1.55 -29.23 7.74
CA LEU A 163 -2.00 -27.92 8.21
C LEU A 163 -3.49 -27.94 8.56
N ASP A 164 -3.83 -27.41 9.73
CA ASP A 164 -5.20 -27.23 10.21
C ASP A 164 -5.40 -25.75 10.61
N PRO A 165 -6.43 -25.03 10.17
CA PRO A 165 -7.49 -25.45 9.25
C PRO A 165 -7.01 -25.61 7.80
N GLY A 166 -7.72 -26.44 7.05
CA GLY A 166 -7.52 -26.64 5.60
C GLY A 166 -7.16 -28.07 5.20
N GLY A 167 -6.70 -28.90 6.14
CA GLY A 167 -6.44 -30.33 5.93
C GLY A 167 -5.35 -30.64 4.90
N ALA A 168 -4.58 -29.63 4.48
CA ALA A 168 -3.53 -29.81 3.49
C ALA A 168 -2.41 -30.68 4.06
N THR A 169 -1.86 -31.59 3.24
CA THR A 169 -0.72 -32.44 3.60
C THR A 169 0.42 -32.25 2.62
N SER A 170 1.66 -32.26 3.09
CA SER A 170 2.85 -32.09 2.24
C SER A 170 4.04 -32.90 2.77
N PRO A 171 4.88 -33.49 1.91
CA PRO A 171 6.17 -34.07 2.32
C PRO A 171 7.21 -32.98 2.64
N THR A 172 6.95 -31.72 2.25
CA THR A 172 7.80 -30.57 2.58
C THR A 172 7.09 -29.67 3.59
N PRO A 173 7.83 -28.94 4.43
CA PRO A 173 7.22 -28.14 5.49
C PRO A 173 6.65 -26.79 5.00
N THR A 174 6.34 -26.65 3.72
CA THR A 174 5.88 -25.38 3.13
C THR A 174 4.42 -25.47 2.73
N PHE A 175 3.62 -24.50 3.18
CA PHE A 175 2.21 -24.35 2.85
C PHE A 175 1.94 -22.93 2.38
N ILE A 176 1.02 -22.79 1.43
CA ILE A 176 0.52 -21.49 0.97
C ILE A 176 -0.94 -21.40 1.41
N VAL A 177 -1.28 -20.33 2.14
CA VAL A 177 -2.63 -20.08 2.65
C VAL A 177 -3.10 -18.71 2.19
N SER A 178 -4.42 -18.50 2.08
CA SER A 178 -5.01 -17.21 1.71
C SER A 178 -6.17 -16.85 2.63
N PRO A 179 -5.91 -16.62 3.94
CA PRO A 179 -6.95 -16.35 4.91
C PRO A 179 -7.69 -15.03 4.58
N THR A 180 -9.02 -15.05 4.68
CA THR A 180 -9.87 -13.85 4.59
C THR A 180 -10.14 -13.20 5.94
N VAL A 181 -9.86 -13.92 7.02
CA VAL A 181 -9.92 -13.46 8.42
C VAL A 181 -8.66 -13.92 9.14
N SER A 182 -8.20 -13.18 10.15
CA SER A 182 -7.05 -13.58 10.96
C SER A 182 -7.28 -14.99 11.52
N THR A 183 -6.40 -15.92 11.14
CA THR A 183 -6.58 -17.34 11.38
C THR A 183 -5.33 -17.89 12.06
N VAL A 184 -5.55 -18.72 13.08
CA VAL A 184 -4.48 -19.49 13.70
C VAL A 184 -4.39 -20.82 12.98
N TYR A 185 -3.25 -21.10 12.36
CA TYR A 185 -2.97 -22.39 11.75
C TYR A 185 -2.11 -23.23 12.69
N THR A 186 -2.48 -24.48 12.85
CA THR A 186 -1.72 -25.53 13.51
C THR A 186 -1.00 -26.34 12.43
N LEU A 187 0.32 -26.18 12.35
CA LEU A 187 1.17 -27.03 11.55
C LEU A 187 1.50 -28.28 12.37
N ASN A 188 1.24 -29.45 11.81
CA ASN A 188 1.58 -30.73 12.40
C ASN A 188 2.69 -31.36 11.57
N CYS A 189 3.64 -32.01 12.24
CA CYS A 189 4.67 -32.83 11.63
C CYS A 189 4.60 -34.23 12.23
N THR A 190 4.39 -35.23 11.38
CA THR A 190 4.32 -36.64 11.76
C THR A 190 5.49 -37.39 11.14
N GLY A 191 6.28 -38.08 11.95
CA GLY A 191 7.41 -38.88 11.50
C GLY A 191 7.88 -39.86 12.57
N VAL A 192 9.04 -40.47 12.35
CA VAL A 192 9.58 -41.49 13.27
C VAL A 192 10.72 -40.89 14.10
N ASN A 193 10.64 -41.01 15.42
CA ASN A 193 11.70 -40.54 16.33
C ASN A 193 12.90 -41.50 16.40
N SER A 194 13.92 -41.16 17.17
CA SER A 194 15.15 -41.97 17.31
C SER A 194 14.94 -43.35 17.96
N GLN A 195 13.77 -43.60 18.55
CA GLN A 195 13.36 -44.88 19.13
C GLN A 195 12.44 -45.69 18.20
N SER A 196 12.35 -45.33 16.92
CA SER A 196 11.50 -46.01 15.92
C SER A 196 10.00 -45.93 16.23
N VAL A 197 9.55 -44.92 16.99
CA VAL A 197 8.14 -44.69 17.32
C VAL A 197 7.58 -43.56 16.45
N MET A 198 6.39 -43.78 15.89
CA MET A 198 5.63 -42.74 15.21
C MET A 198 5.22 -41.64 16.20
N GLN A 199 5.57 -40.40 15.87
CA GLN A 199 5.28 -39.24 16.69
C GLN A 199 4.74 -38.11 15.83
N THR A 200 3.75 -37.40 16.36
CA THR A 200 3.24 -36.15 15.80
C THR A 200 3.57 -35.01 16.74
N ILE A 201 4.16 -33.94 16.20
CA ILE A 201 4.47 -32.70 16.90
C ILE A 201 3.70 -31.56 16.21
N SER A 202 3.20 -30.60 16.98
CA SER A 202 2.34 -29.52 16.46
C SER A 202 2.85 -28.16 16.90
N SER A 203 2.67 -27.14 16.06
CA SER A 203 2.95 -25.74 16.38
C SER A 203 1.91 -24.83 15.77
N ALA A 204 1.45 -23.86 16.56
CA ALA A 204 0.48 -22.88 16.11
C ALA A 204 1.18 -21.61 15.62
N VAL A 205 0.73 -21.09 14.49
CA VAL A 205 1.14 -19.82 13.91
C VAL A 205 -0.08 -18.97 13.61
N SER A 206 -0.08 -17.73 14.09
CA SER A 206 -1.13 -16.77 13.77
C SER A 206 -0.82 -16.08 12.46
N VAL A 207 -1.73 -16.17 11.48
CA VAL A 207 -1.70 -15.37 10.26
C VAL A 207 -2.71 -14.26 10.40
N THR A 208 -2.23 -13.04 10.63
CA THR A 208 -3.08 -11.85 10.71
C THR A 208 -3.47 -11.41 9.31
N ALA A 209 -4.77 -11.30 9.04
CA ALA A 209 -5.30 -10.81 7.78
C ALA A 209 -5.60 -9.31 7.91
N TYR A 210 -4.88 -8.48 7.16
CA TYR A 210 -5.07 -7.03 7.18
C TYR A 210 -5.99 -6.57 6.06
N ASN A 211 -6.90 -5.65 6.38
CA ASN A 211 -7.73 -4.99 5.37
C ASN A 211 -6.86 -4.14 4.44
N SER A 212 -7.16 -4.16 3.15
CA SER A 212 -6.64 -3.16 2.21
C SER A 212 -7.16 -1.76 2.56
N PRO A 213 -6.39 -0.69 2.26
CA PRO A 213 -6.84 0.67 2.52
C PRO A 213 -8.06 1.02 1.67
N THR A 214 -8.99 1.81 2.19
CA THR A 214 -10.14 2.31 1.42
C THR A 214 -9.79 3.66 0.80
N LEU A 215 -9.50 3.68 -0.49
CA LEU A 215 -9.06 4.90 -1.17
C LEU A 215 -10.22 5.82 -1.54
N ILE A 216 -10.16 7.08 -1.09
CA ILE A 216 -11.19 8.09 -1.35
C ILE A 216 -10.56 9.27 -2.10
N PRO A 217 -10.76 9.37 -3.44
CA PRO A 217 -10.29 10.50 -4.22
C PRO A 217 -11.19 11.74 -4.03
N TYR A 218 -10.57 12.91 -4.03
CA TYR A 218 -11.25 14.20 -4.04
C TYR A 218 -10.66 15.12 -5.11
N ILE A 219 -11.51 15.51 -6.07
CA ILE A 219 -11.14 16.34 -7.22
C ILE A 219 -12.12 17.52 -7.27
N PRO A 220 -11.77 18.70 -6.74
CA PRO A 220 -12.67 19.85 -6.75
C PRO A 220 -12.94 20.37 -8.17
N THR A 221 -12.00 20.19 -9.10
CA THR A 221 -12.11 20.61 -10.50
C THR A 221 -12.02 19.41 -11.45
N ALA A 222 -13.13 18.70 -11.60
CA ALA A 222 -13.21 17.49 -12.42
C ALA A 222 -12.95 17.73 -13.92
N THR A 223 -13.19 18.95 -14.42
CA THR A 223 -12.90 19.38 -15.79
C THR A 223 -11.97 20.59 -15.77
N ILE A 224 -10.90 20.52 -16.55
CA ILE A 224 -9.94 21.62 -16.74
C ILE A 224 -9.70 21.90 -18.22
N CYS A 225 -9.09 23.03 -18.54
CA CYS A 225 -8.67 23.32 -19.91
C CYS A 225 -7.39 22.57 -20.28
N SER A 226 -7.16 22.35 -21.57
CA SER A 226 -5.93 21.72 -22.06
C SER A 226 -4.70 22.49 -21.56
N GLY A 227 -3.83 21.79 -20.82
CA GLY A 227 -2.63 22.36 -20.23
C GLY A 227 -2.83 23.13 -18.93
N GLN A 228 -4.06 23.25 -18.41
CA GLN A 228 -4.28 23.72 -17.05
C GLN A 228 -3.95 22.62 -16.03
N SER A 229 -3.82 23.04 -14.77
CA SER A 229 -3.51 22.17 -13.65
C SER A 229 -4.69 22.04 -12.69
N SER A 230 -4.93 20.84 -12.21
CA SER A 230 -5.89 20.50 -11.15
C SER A 230 -5.13 19.89 -9.99
N THR A 231 -5.44 20.28 -8.76
CA THR A 231 -4.93 19.56 -7.58
C THR A 231 -5.92 18.46 -7.22
N VAL A 232 -5.41 17.27 -6.98
CA VAL A 232 -6.20 16.10 -6.54
C VAL A 232 -5.72 15.67 -5.17
N TRP A 233 -6.65 15.31 -4.31
CA TRP A 233 -6.38 14.75 -2.99
C TRP A 233 -6.81 13.29 -2.92
N MET A 234 -6.10 12.52 -2.12
CA MET A 234 -6.41 11.14 -1.78
C MET A 234 -6.40 10.98 -0.26
N SER A 235 -7.36 10.22 0.25
CA SER A 235 -7.39 9.80 1.65
C SER A 235 -7.63 8.31 1.78
N GLY A 236 -7.33 7.75 2.96
CA GLY A 236 -7.57 6.34 3.31
C GLY A 236 -6.36 5.41 3.26
N ALA A 237 -5.19 5.89 2.86
CA ALA A 237 -3.91 5.18 2.93
C ALA A 237 -2.80 6.02 3.60
N LEU A 238 -1.71 5.36 4.00
CA LEU A 238 -0.51 5.98 4.58
C LEU A 238 0.36 6.67 3.52
N SER A 239 0.47 6.07 2.33
CA SER A 239 1.20 6.65 1.19
C SER A 239 0.52 6.30 -0.14
N TYR A 240 0.86 7.04 -1.20
CA TYR A 240 0.24 6.91 -2.52
C TYR A 240 1.30 6.90 -3.64
N THR A 241 1.08 6.08 -4.66
CA THR A 241 1.89 6.02 -5.88
C THR A 241 0.99 6.29 -7.08
N TRP A 242 1.37 7.25 -7.93
CA TRP A 242 0.55 7.67 -9.08
C TRP A 242 1.12 7.14 -10.40
N SER A 243 0.25 6.69 -11.30
CA SER A 243 0.62 6.01 -12.55
C SER A 243 1.33 6.88 -13.60
N ASN A 244 1.37 8.20 -13.43
CA ASN A 244 2.11 9.12 -14.31
C ASN A 244 3.62 9.23 -13.96
N GLY A 245 4.13 8.32 -13.13
CA GLY A 245 5.54 8.30 -12.69
C GLY A 245 5.84 9.25 -11.52
N ILE A 246 4.83 9.96 -11.00
CA ILE A 246 4.96 10.81 -9.82
C ILE A 246 4.80 9.94 -8.56
N ILE A 247 5.89 9.73 -7.83
CA ILE A 247 5.86 9.15 -6.48
C ILE A 247 5.84 10.30 -5.49
N THR A 248 4.73 10.50 -4.77
CA THR A 248 4.64 11.50 -3.70
C THR A 248 4.20 10.84 -2.41
N SER A 249 4.95 11.05 -1.33
CA SER A 249 4.51 10.72 0.04
C SER A 249 3.29 11.54 0.48
N ASN A 250 2.93 12.57 -0.28
CA ASN A 250 1.86 13.49 0.05
C ASN A 250 0.51 12.97 -0.48
N SER A 251 -0.54 13.24 0.29
CA SER A 251 -1.94 12.95 -0.05
C SER A 251 -2.48 13.80 -1.20
N SER A 252 -1.68 14.67 -1.81
CA SER A 252 -2.09 15.54 -2.92
C SER A 252 -1.10 15.53 -4.08
N VAL A 253 -1.62 15.59 -5.31
CA VAL A 253 -0.84 15.71 -6.54
C VAL A 253 -1.42 16.79 -7.45
N ILE A 254 -0.56 17.45 -8.22
CA ILE A 254 -1.00 18.39 -9.26
C ILE A 254 -0.95 17.66 -10.60
N LEU A 255 -2.08 17.62 -11.30
CA LEU A 255 -2.25 17.01 -12.61
C LEU A 255 -2.39 18.09 -13.66
N SER A 256 -1.58 18.04 -14.71
CA SER A 256 -1.65 18.98 -15.85
C SER A 256 -1.80 18.27 -17.21
N PRO A 257 -2.83 17.42 -17.40
CA PRO A 257 -3.04 16.73 -18.67
C PRO A 257 -3.44 17.68 -19.81
N SER A 258 -3.03 17.34 -21.03
CA SER A 258 -3.45 18.02 -22.27
C SER A 258 -4.69 17.39 -22.92
N VAL A 259 -5.04 16.17 -22.52
CA VAL A 259 -6.22 15.40 -22.97
C VAL A 259 -6.83 14.65 -21.78
N THR A 260 -8.12 14.32 -21.84
CA THR A 260 -8.79 13.55 -20.78
C THR A 260 -8.00 12.28 -20.47
N THR A 261 -7.54 12.16 -19.22
CA THR A 261 -6.58 11.13 -18.80
C THR A 261 -7.09 10.41 -17.57
N ASN A 262 -6.95 9.07 -17.57
CA ASN A 262 -7.18 8.25 -16.39
C ASN A 262 -5.87 8.09 -15.62
N TYR A 263 -5.91 8.35 -14.32
CA TYR A 263 -4.80 8.13 -13.40
C TYR A 263 -5.14 6.99 -12.47
N THR A 264 -4.24 6.02 -12.37
CA THR A 264 -4.32 4.93 -11.39
C THR A 264 -3.47 5.33 -10.19
N ILE A 265 -4.08 5.29 -9.01
CA ILE A 265 -3.44 5.56 -7.73
C ILE A 265 -3.36 4.26 -6.96
N THR A 266 -2.15 3.87 -6.55
CA THR A 266 -1.95 2.78 -5.61
C THR A 266 -1.74 3.37 -4.22
N GLY A 267 -2.63 3.06 -3.27
CA GLY A 267 -2.46 3.46 -1.88
C GLY A 267 -1.89 2.32 -1.04
N ASN A 268 -0.99 2.64 -0.11
CA ASN A 268 -0.39 1.69 0.82
C ASN A 268 -0.84 1.97 2.25
N SER A 269 -1.36 0.96 2.95
CA SER A 269 -1.70 1.04 4.37
C SER A 269 -0.46 0.96 5.27
N SER A 270 -0.63 1.24 6.57
CA SER A 270 0.44 1.07 7.56
C SER A 270 0.92 -0.38 7.73
N ASN A 271 0.11 -1.35 7.32
CA ASN A 271 0.43 -2.79 7.39
C ASN A 271 0.96 -3.33 6.05
N GLY A 272 1.28 -2.46 5.08
CA GLY A 272 1.83 -2.86 3.78
C GLY A 272 0.82 -3.31 2.74
N CYS A 273 -0.48 -3.31 3.06
CA CYS A 273 -1.53 -3.67 2.11
C CYS A 273 -1.81 -2.59 1.09
N LEU A 274 -1.96 -3.00 -0.16
CA LEU A 274 -2.19 -2.13 -1.30
C LEU A 274 -3.65 -2.19 -1.76
N ASP A 275 -4.14 -1.06 -2.24
CA ASP A 275 -5.35 -0.97 -3.06
C ASP A 275 -5.14 0.02 -4.21
N THR A 276 -5.99 -0.03 -5.23
CA THR A 276 -5.94 0.87 -6.38
C THR A 276 -7.24 1.61 -6.60
N ALA A 277 -7.16 2.93 -6.77
CA ALA A 277 -8.26 3.77 -7.24
C ALA A 277 -7.95 4.32 -8.63
N ILE A 278 -8.98 4.50 -9.45
CA ILE A 278 -8.87 5.17 -10.75
C ILE A 278 -9.63 6.48 -10.66
N ILE A 279 -8.98 7.56 -11.09
CA ILE A 279 -9.63 8.85 -11.32
C ILE A 279 -9.54 9.24 -12.79
N THR A 280 -10.54 9.97 -13.26
CA THR A 280 -10.55 10.55 -14.61
C THR A 280 -10.52 12.07 -14.49
N GLN A 281 -9.46 12.70 -14.99
CA GLN A 281 -9.41 14.15 -15.15
C GLN A 281 -9.91 14.49 -16.55
N PHE A 282 -11.07 15.15 -16.64
CA PHE A 282 -11.60 15.61 -17.92
C PHE A 282 -10.85 16.86 -18.39
N VAL A 283 -10.55 16.90 -19.69
CA VAL A 283 -9.90 18.05 -20.33
C VAL A 283 -10.78 18.56 -21.47
N ASP A 284 -11.16 19.82 -21.38
CA ASP A 284 -11.76 20.59 -22.47
C ASP A 284 -10.65 21.38 -23.19
N LEU A 285 -10.81 21.63 -24.49
CA LEU A 285 -9.94 22.56 -25.20
C LEU A 285 -10.11 24.00 -24.70
N CYS A 286 -11.20 24.30 -23.97
CA CYS A 286 -11.54 25.62 -23.44
C CYS A 286 -11.25 26.72 -24.45
N THR A 287 -11.64 26.47 -25.70
CA THR A 287 -11.51 27.47 -26.74
C THR A 287 -12.33 28.66 -26.27
N THR A 288 -11.64 29.71 -25.86
CA THR A 288 -12.24 31.03 -25.88
C THR A 288 -12.84 31.17 -27.27
N VAL A 289 -14.03 31.75 -27.34
CA VAL A 289 -14.79 32.01 -28.57
C VAL A 289 -14.00 32.89 -29.59
N GLN A 290 -12.70 33.11 -29.39
CA GLN A 290 -11.80 33.87 -30.26
C GLN A 290 -11.04 33.02 -31.29
N ASN A 291 -11.10 31.68 -31.25
CA ASN A 291 -10.41 30.82 -32.23
C ASN A 291 -11.33 29.83 -32.96
N GLN A 292 -12.53 30.28 -33.32
CA GLN A 292 -13.18 29.79 -34.53
C GLN A 292 -13.19 30.88 -35.61
N LYS A 293 -11.99 31.27 -36.09
CA LYS A 293 -11.87 31.53 -37.52
C LYS A 293 -12.04 30.18 -38.21
N ASN A 294 -13.29 29.79 -38.42
CA ASN A 294 -13.60 28.74 -39.37
C ASN A 294 -12.88 29.11 -40.66
N LYS A 295 -12.00 28.22 -41.13
CA LYS A 295 -11.36 28.28 -42.44
C LYS A 295 -12.36 28.08 -43.59
N ASN A 296 -13.60 28.52 -43.40
CA ASN A 296 -14.70 28.55 -44.36
C ASN A 296 -15.60 29.76 -44.05
N ARG A 297 -15.26 30.88 -44.68
CA ARG A 297 -16.09 32.08 -44.96
C ARG A 297 -16.93 32.60 -43.79
N SER A 298 -16.43 33.65 -43.13
CA SER A 298 -17.14 34.35 -42.07
C SER A 298 -18.03 35.48 -42.65
N ILE A 299 -19.23 35.63 -42.12
CA ILE A 299 -20.06 36.83 -42.27
C ILE A 299 -20.05 37.57 -40.94
N LEU A 300 -19.89 38.88 -40.97
CA LEU A 300 -19.95 39.75 -39.81
C LEU A 300 -21.23 40.57 -39.87
N PHE A 301 -21.98 40.57 -38.77
CA PHE A 301 -23.19 41.38 -38.67
C PHE A 301 -23.07 42.38 -37.51
N TYR A 302 -23.36 43.65 -37.78
CA TYR A 302 -23.18 44.72 -36.80
C TYR A 302 -24.00 45.97 -37.13
N PRO A 303 -24.45 46.76 -36.14
CA PRO A 303 -24.31 46.48 -34.71
C PRO A 303 -25.32 45.42 -34.22
N ASN A 304 -24.97 44.72 -33.14
CA ASN A 304 -25.89 43.88 -32.37
C ASN A 304 -25.64 44.17 -30.86
N PRO A 305 -26.59 44.76 -30.12
CA PRO A 305 -27.95 45.12 -30.52
C PRO A 305 -28.05 46.17 -31.62
N ALA A 306 -29.08 46.09 -32.46
CA ALA A 306 -29.36 47.02 -33.55
C ALA A 306 -30.54 47.94 -33.17
N SER A 307 -30.49 49.22 -33.56
CA SER A 307 -31.58 50.17 -33.29
C SER A 307 -32.41 50.52 -34.53
N GLN A 308 -31.75 50.82 -35.65
CA GLN A 308 -32.41 51.23 -36.89
C GLN A 308 -31.95 50.46 -38.12
N PHE A 309 -30.73 49.93 -38.13
CA PHE A 309 -30.19 49.17 -39.25
C PHE A 309 -29.16 48.17 -38.74
N ILE A 310 -28.83 47.21 -39.61
CA ILE A 310 -27.71 46.30 -39.42
C ILE A 310 -26.93 46.16 -40.73
N TYR A 311 -25.61 46.09 -40.64
CA TYR A 311 -24.73 45.69 -41.73
C TYR A 311 -24.54 44.19 -41.71
N ALA A 312 -24.54 43.58 -42.89
CA ALA A 312 -24.05 42.23 -43.11
C ALA A 312 -22.86 42.30 -44.08
N ASP A 313 -21.69 41.87 -43.62
CA ASP A 313 -20.39 42.07 -44.25
C ASP A 313 -19.70 40.71 -44.40
N VAL A 314 -19.62 40.18 -45.62
CA VAL A 314 -19.04 38.86 -45.91
C VAL A 314 -17.55 39.03 -46.19
N GLU A 315 -16.68 38.32 -45.47
CA GLU A 315 -15.22 38.46 -45.60
C GLU A 315 -14.77 38.24 -47.06
N ASP A 316 -13.99 39.20 -47.56
CA ASP A 316 -13.73 39.42 -49.00
C ASP A 316 -13.03 38.23 -49.67
N GLY A 317 -13.67 37.74 -50.72
CA GLY A 317 -13.15 36.77 -51.67
C GLY A 317 -14.04 36.84 -52.91
N THR A 318 -13.44 36.81 -54.10
CA THR A 318 -14.06 37.12 -55.41
C THR A 318 -15.30 36.28 -55.80
N ALA A 319 -15.78 35.39 -54.93
CA ALA A 319 -16.94 34.53 -55.11
C ALA A 319 -18.04 34.64 -54.03
N ASN A 320 -18.01 35.69 -53.20
CA ASN A 320 -18.93 35.89 -52.06
C ASN A 320 -19.94 37.03 -52.29
N GLU A 321 -20.28 37.33 -53.54
CA GLU A 321 -21.31 38.34 -53.88
C GLU A 321 -22.65 37.99 -53.22
N ILE A 322 -23.19 38.94 -52.46
CA ILE A 322 -24.50 38.84 -51.82
C ILE A 322 -25.57 38.88 -52.92
N THR A 323 -26.40 37.85 -52.97
CA THR A 323 -27.48 37.71 -53.97
C THR A 323 -28.87 37.91 -53.37
N GLY A 324 -28.98 37.94 -52.04
CA GLY A 324 -30.24 38.21 -51.36
C GLY A 324 -30.11 38.11 -49.85
N PHE A 325 -31.17 38.53 -49.15
CA PHE A 325 -31.31 38.38 -47.71
C PHE A 325 -32.79 38.22 -47.33
N THR A 326 -33.03 37.71 -46.14
CA THR A 326 -34.37 37.57 -45.54
C THR A 326 -34.28 37.87 -44.06
N VAL A 327 -35.25 38.62 -43.52
CA VAL A 327 -35.40 38.87 -42.08
C VAL A 327 -36.63 38.13 -41.59
N TYR A 328 -36.54 37.41 -40.48
CA TYR A 328 -37.68 36.69 -39.90
C TYR A 328 -37.68 36.70 -38.37
N ASP A 329 -38.85 36.56 -37.76
CA ASP A 329 -38.98 36.45 -36.30
C ASP A 329 -38.73 35.01 -35.79
N LEU A 330 -38.85 34.81 -34.48
CA LEU A 330 -38.67 33.51 -33.82
C LEU A 330 -39.67 32.43 -34.28
N LEU A 331 -40.78 32.83 -34.90
CA LEU A 331 -41.81 31.93 -35.43
C LEU A 331 -41.60 31.64 -36.93
N GLY A 332 -40.55 32.21 -37.54
CA GLY A 332 -40.22 32.05 -38.96
C GLY A 332 -41.03 32.94 -39.90
N LYS A 333 -41.78 33.92 -39.38
CA LYS A 333 -42.51 34.87 -40.23
C LYS A 333 -41.52 35.86 -40.86
N GLU A 334 -41.52 35.94 -42.18
CA GLU A 334 -40.66 36.85 -42.94
C GLU A 334 -41.15 38.31 -42.89
N TYR A 335 -40.21 39.24 -42.77
CA TYR A 335 -40.45 40.68 -42.78
C TYR A 335 -39.75 41.30 -43.98
N PRO A 336 -40.50 41.87 -44.95
CA PRO A 336 -39.91 42.60 -46.04
C PRO A 336 -39.36 43.92 -45.51
N VAL A 337 -38.06 44.14 -45.67
CA VAL A 337 -37.38 45.37 -45.25
C VAL A 337 -36.53 45.93 -46.38
N LYS A 338 -36.27 47.24 -46.32
CA LYS A 338 -35.42 47.91 -47.31
C LYS A 338 -33.94 47.59 -47.05
N SER A 339 -33.14 47.69 -48.10
CA SER A 339 -31.70 47.54 -48.01
C SER A 339 -30.96 48.48 -48.96
N GLU A 340 -29.70 48.76 -48.62
CA GLU A 340 -28.76 49.53 -49.41
C GLU A 340 -27.49 48.70 -49.62
N GLU A 341 -27.11 48.48 -50.88
CA GLU A 341 -25.85 47.81 -51.22
C GLU A 341 -24.68 48.77 -51.00
N ILE A 342 -23.73 48.39 -50.14
CA ILE A 342 -22.51 49.17 -49.85
C ILE A 342 -21.35 48.67 -50.73
N SER A 343 -21.29 47.36 -50.94
CA SER A 343 -20.41 46.68 -51.90
C SER A 343 -21.01 45.32 -52.26
N LYS A 344 -20.41 44.62 -53.23
CA LYS A 344 -20.82 43.24 -53.56
C LYS A 344 -20.77 42.26 -52.38
N SER A 345 -19.93 42.52 -51.38
CA SER A 345 -19.76 41.71 -50.17
C SER A 345 -20.46 42.29 -48.94
N LYS A 346 -21.11 43.46 -49.05
CA LYS A 346 -21.66 44.18 -47.90
C LYS A 346 -22.98 44.88 -48.18
N ILE A 347 -23.97 44.61 -47.34
CA ILE A 347 -25.31 45.21 -47.41
C ILE A 347 -25.71 45.85 -46.08
N LYS A 348 -26.43 46.97 -46.14
CA LYS A 348 -27.08 47.62 -45.01
C LYS A 348 -28.58 47.33 -45.07
N ILE A 349 -29.13 46.75 -44.01
CA ILE A 349 -30.53 46.33 -43.90
C ILE A 349 -31.24 47.27 -42.92
N ASP A 350 -32.33 47.89 -43.36
CA ASP A 350 -33.14 48.83 -42.57
C ASP A 350 -34.11 48.06 -41.66
N LEU A 351 -33.99 48.23 -40.35
CA LEU A 351 -34.81 47.57 -39.34
C LEU A 351 -35.79 48.55 -38.67
N SER A 352 -35.85 49.81 -39.11
CA SER A 352 -36.68 50.87 -38.50
C SER A 352 -38.19 50.60 -38.55
N GLY A 353 -38.64 49.68 -39.41
CA GLY A 353 -40.03 49.22 -39.48
C GLY A 353 -40.40 48.09 -38.51
N LEU A 354 -39.43 47.49 -37.81
CA LEU A 354 -39.63 46.31 -36.95
C LEU A 354 -39.73 46.69 -35.47
N THR A 355 -40.61 46.02 -34.74
CA THR A 355 -40.73 46.16 -33.27
C THR A 355 -39.47 45.67 -32.55
N GLU A 356 -39.28 46.09 -31.31
CA GLU A 356 -38.21 45.55 -30.46
C GLU A 356 -38.38 44.05 -30.24
N GLY A 357 -37.26 43.32 -30.22
CA GLY A 357 -37.29 41.88 -30.04
C GLY A 357 -36.15 41.14 -30.73
N HIS A 358 -36.23 39.81 -30.69
CA HIS A 358 -35.27 38.94 -31.33
C HIS A 358 -35.68 38.58 -32.76
N TYR A 359 -34.75 38.78 -33.69
CA TYR A 359 -34.92 38.46 -35.10
C TYR A 359 -33.75 37.63 -35.60
N PHE A 360 -33.99 36.90 -36.68
CA PHE A 360 -32.97 36.21 -37.44
C PHE A 360 -32.84 36.85 -38.82
N ILE A 361 -31.62 36.88 -39.34
CA ILE A 361 -31.35 37.33 -40.70
C ILE A 361 -30.58 36.22 -41.40
N SER A 362 -31.06 35.83 -42.59
CA SER A 362 -30.31 35.00 -43.51
C SER A 362 -29.77 35.83 -44.66
N VAL A 363 -28.49 35.69 -45.00
CA VAL A 363 -27.85 36.35 -46.15
C VAL A 363 -27.38 35.28 -47.12
N ARG A 364 -27.84 35.36 -48.36
CA ARG A 364 -27.51 34.44 -49.44
C ARG A 364 -26.42 35.03 -50.31
N THR A 365 -25.44 34.21 -50.63
CA THR A 365 -24.44 34.45 -51.67
C THR A 365 -24.60 33.42 -52.78
N LYS A 366 -23.84 33.57 -53.88
CA LYS A 366 -23.79 32.56 -54.96
C LYS A 366 -23.42 31.14 -54.49
N ARG A 367 -22.74 31.00 -53.34
CA ARG A 367 -22.19 29.71 -52.89
C ARG A 367 -22.74 29.21 -51.56
N SER A 368 -23.29 30.07 -50.72
CA SER A 368 -23.66 29.73 -49.34
C SER A 368 -24.75 30.65 -48.80
N VAL A 369 -25.49 30.18 -47.80
CA VAL A 369 -26.42 30.99 -47.00
C VAL A 369 -25.84 31.08 -45.59
N TYR A 370 -25.77 32.29 -45.06
CA TYR A 370 -25.34 32.57 -43.69
C TYR A 370 -26.50 33.04 -42.84
N TYR A 371 -26.43 32.81 -41.54
CA TYR A 371 -27.47 33.16 -40.58
C TYR A 371 -26.87 33.92 -39.41
N GLY A 372 -27.67 34.80 -38.80
CA GLY A 372 -27.38 35.24 -37.44
C GLY A 372 -28.60 35.74 -36.69
N LYS A 373 -28.45 35.82 -35.36
CA LYS A 373 -29.49 36.22 -34.41
C LYS A 373 -29.19 37.61 -33.88
N TYR A 374 -30.21 38.47 -33.85
CA TYR A 374 -30.09 39.86 -33.47
C TYR A 374 -31.12 40.25 -32.43
N LEU A 375 -30.77 41.26 -31.65
CA LEU A 375 -31.68 41.95 -30.76
C LEU A 375 -31.90 43.36 -31.31
N ILE A 376 -33.16 43.73 -31.54
CA ILE A 376 -33.55 45.11 -31.84
C ILE A 376 -33.91 45.81 -30.53
N THR A 377 -33.22 46.90 -30.21
CA THR A 377 -33.45 47.76 -29.03
C THR A 377 -33.62 49.21 -29.49
N ARG A 378 -34.71 49.89 -29.13
CA ARG A 378 -34.95 51.29 -29.50
C ARG A 378 -34.69 52.26 -28.36
#